data_AF-A0A4Q2J5H7-F1
#
_entry.id   AF-A0A4Q2J5H7-F1
#
_cell.length_a   1.000
_cell.length_b   1.000
_cell.length_c   1.000
_cell.angle_alpha   90.00
_cell.angle_beta   90.00
_cell.angle_gamma   90.00
#
_symmetry.space_group_name_H-M   'P 1'
#
loop_
_entity.id
_entity.type
_entity.pdbx_description
1 polymer ?
#
loop_
_entity_poly.entity_id
_entity_poly.type
_entity_poly.pdbx_seq_one_letter_code
_entity_poly.pdbx_strand_id
1 'polypeptide(L)'
;MRPGPRRSLTHAEILEAAFELLETKGFDAVSVRGVAGVLGLTPTAMYTYYPNKGALLAGMVEQLLGRLDTGEADVPAAQSARARVVALAEALRSILVERPGAVGLLLATPLDGPNARRLDERLLATFADAGLDPVEAGRATH
;
A
#
# COMPACT_ATOMS: atom_id res chain seq x y z
N MET A 1 28.57 24.08 -18.72
CA MET A 1 27.12 23.86 -18.52
C MET A 1 26.86 23.72 -17.03
N ARG A 2 25.97 24.52 -16.44
CA ARG A 2 25.51 24.32 -15.04
C ARG A 2 24.45 23.20 -15.06
N PRO A 3 24.53 22.17 -14.20
CA PRO A 3 23.46 21.19 -14.08
C PRO A 3 22.15 21.92 -13.75
N GLY A 4 21.10 21.70 -14.54
CA GLY A 4 19.77 22.20 -14.23
C GLY A 4 19.28 21.66 -12.88
N PRO A 5 18.32 22.32 -12.21
CA PRO A 5 17.84 21.90 -10.90
C PRO A 5 17.39 20.44 -10.96
N ARG A 6 17.93 19.59 -10.09
CA ARG A 6 17.54 18.18 -9.98
C ARG A 6 16.03 18.15 -9.77
N ARG A 7 15.30 17.49 -10.67
CA ARG A 7 13.87 17.19 -10.51
C ARG A 7 13.66 16.62 -9.11
N SER A 8 12.78 17.24 -8.32
CA SER A 8 12.41 16.73 -7.00
C SER A 8 11.80 15.34 -7.16
N LEU A 9 12.31 14.36 -6.42
CA LEU A 9 11.72 13.02 -6.38
C LEU A 9 10.31 13.09 -5.79
N THR A 10 9.41 12.31 -6.37
CA THR A 10 8.05 12.10 -5.88
C THR A 10 8.04 11.01 -4.82
N HIS A 11 7.02 11.02 -3.94
CA HIS A 11 6.81 9.93 -2.99
C HIS A 11 6.67 8.57 -3.69
N ALA A 12 6.00 8.53 -4.84
CA ALA A 12 5.81 7.31 -5.61
C ALA A 12 7.14 6.69 -6.08
N GLU A 13 8.07 7.52 -6.59
CA GLU A 13 9.41 7.07 -7.01
C GLU A 13 10.24 6.57 -5.81
N ILE A 14 10.13 7.23 -4.67
CA ILE A 14 10.84 6.82 -3.44
C ILE A 14 10.35 5.45 -2.96
N LEU A 15 9.03 5.28 -2.88
CA LEU A 15 8.40 4.06 -2.40
C LEU A 15 8.63 2.90 -3.37
N GLU A 16 8.71 3.18 -4.68
CA GLU A 16 9.09 2.17 -5.67
C GLU A 16 10.51 1.64 -5.44
N ALA A 17 11.48 2.53 -5.18
CA ALA A 17 12.83 2.10 -4.80
C ALA A 17 12.85 1.33 -3.46
N ALA A 18 11.93 1.63 -2.54
CA ALA A 18 11.78 0.85 -1.31
C ALA A 18 11.24 -0.56 -1.57
N PHE A 19 10.31 -0.72 -2.53
CA PHE A 19 9.85 -2.04 -2.97
C PHE A 19 10.95 -2.82 -3.70
N GLU A 20 11.73 -2.18 -4.57
CA GLU A 20 12.89 -2.83 -5.19
C GLU A 20 13.88 -3.33 -4.13
N LEU A 21 14.14 -2.52 -3.09
CA LEU A 21 15.00 -2.91 -1.98
C LEU A 21 14.42 -4.08 -1.18
N LEU A 22 13.10 -4.11 -0.96
CA LEU A 22 12.39 -5.19 -0.30
C LEU A 22 12.53 -6.51 -1.07
N GLU A 23 12.30 -6.50 -2.39
CA GLU A 23 12.37 -7.70 -3.22
C GLU A 23 13.81 -8.21 -3.40
N THR A 24 14.79 -7.31 -3.45
CA THR A 24 16.19 -7.70 -3.70
C THR A 24 16.98 -8.05 -2.43
N LYS A 25 16.65 -7.45 -1.29
CA LYS A 25 17.44 -7.58 -0.04
C LYS A 25 16.61 -7.96 1.19
N GLY A 26 15.29 -8.09 1.05
CA GLY A 26 14.38 -8.45 2.13
C GLY A 26 14.01 -7.30 3.06
N PHE A 27 13.06 -7.59 3.95
CA PHE A 27 12.40 -6.61 4.83
C PHE A 27 13.34 -5.86 5.78
N ASP A 28 14.38 -6.53 6.28
CA ASP A 28 15.35 -5.92 7.20
C ASP A 28 16.19 -4.83 6.54
N ALA A 29 16.47 -4.98 5.23
CA ALA A 29 17.22 -4.00 4.46
C ALA A 29 16.43 -2.70 4.22
N VAL A 30 15.09 -2.76 4.22
CA VAL A 30 14.23 -1.61 4.02
C VAL A 30 14.40 -0.63 5.18
N SER A 31 15.04 0.50 4.89
CA SER A 31 15.31 1.56 5.85
C SER A 31 15.46 2.90 5.12
N VAL A 32 15.26 4.01 5.82
CA VAL A 32 15.43 5.36 5.23
C VAL A 32 16.83 5.52 4.60
N ARG A 33 17.87 5.01 5.27
CA ARG A 33 19.25 5.03 4.74
C ARG A 33 19.43 4.08 3.55
N GLY A 34 18.84 2.88 3.61
CA GLY A 34 18.89 1.91 2.52
C GLY A 34 18.28 2.47 1.24
N VAL A 35 17.09 3.05 1.33
CA VAL A 35 16.40 3.67 0.19
C VAL A 35 17.17 4.90 -0.31
N ALA A 36 17.69 5.75 0.58
CA ALA A 36 18.56 6.85 0.19
C ALA A 36 19.77 6.37 -0.63
N GLY A 37 20.40 5.27 -0.22
CA GLY A 37 21.51 4.66 -0.94
C GLY A 37 21.13 4.16 -2.34
N VAL A 38 19.97 3.51 -2.48
CA VAL A 38 19.44 3.08 -3.79
C VAL A 38 19.22 4.28 -4.72
N LEU A 39 18.68 5.38 -4.19
CA LEU A 39 18.37 6.59 -4.95
C LEU A 39 19.55 7.55 -5.14
N GLY A 40 20.74 7.24 -4.60
CA GLY A 40 21.90 8.14 -4.62
C GLY A 40 21.70 9.44 -3.83
N LEU A 41 20.80 9.45 -2.85
CA LEU A 41 20.48 10.58 -1.99
C LEU A 41 21.24 10.52 -0.66
N THR A 42 21.35 11.67 0.00
CA THR A 42 21.79 11.72 1.39
C THR A 42 20.65 11.28 2.32
N PRO A 43 20.93 10.65 3.47
CA PRO A 43 19.91 10.36 4.47
C PRO A 43 19.12 11.60 4.90
N THR A 44 19.79 12.75 5.02
CA THR A 44 19.15 14.03 5.38
C THR A 44 18.06 14.44 4.39
N ALA A 45 18.33 14.31 3.07
CA ALA A 45 17.31 14.57 2.06
C ALA A 45 16.14 13.58 2.16
N MET A 46 16.44 12.31 2.47
CA MET A 46 15.42 11.28 2.61
C MET A 46 14.52 11.49 3.85
N TYR A 47 15.08 12.00 4.95
CA TYR A 47 14.32 12.36 6.15
C TYR A 47 13.32 13.50 5.93
N THR A 48 13.48 14.32 4.87
CA THR A 48 12.47 15.31 4.47
C THR A 48 11.17 14.67 3.97
N TYR A 49 11.24 13.45 3.42
CA TYR A 49 10.08 12.71 2.94
C TYR A 49 9.57 11.70 3.97
N TYR A 50 10.48 10.97 4.62
CA TYR A 50 10.14 9.93 5.58
C TYR A 50 11.02 10.04 6.83
N PRO A 51 10.47 10.48 7.98
CA PRO A 51 11.27 10.76 9.16
C PRO A 51 11.84 9.49 9.84
N ASN A 52 11.26 8.31 9.57
CA ASN A 52 11.70 7.03 10.14
C ASN A 52 11.26 5.83 9.28
N LYS A 53 11.72 4.62 9.64
CA LYS A 53 11.36 3.36 8.94
C LYS A 53 9.85 3.10 8.98
N GLY A 54 9.17 3.38 10.11
CA GLY A 54 7.73 3.16 10.23
C GLY A 54 6.93 4.00 9.22
N ALA A 55 7.23 5.29 9.10
CA ALA A 55 6.60 6.18 8.13
C ALA A 55 6.84 5.73 6.67
N LEU A 56 8.05 5.20 6.38
CA LEU A 56 8.37 4.62 5.08
C LEU A 56 7.52 3.39 4.80
N LEU A 57 7.47 2.43 5.74
CA LEU A 57 6.67 1.21 5.59
C LEU A 57 5.18 1.51 5.45
N ALA A 58 4.65 2.44 6.25
CA ALA A 58 3.26 2.91 6.12
C ALA A 58 3.00 3.52 4.73
N GLY A 59 3.94 4.33 4.21
CA GLY A 59 3.86 4.84 2.85
C GLY A 59 3.85 3.73 1.79
N MET A 60 4.68 2.69 1.97
CA MET A 60 4.70 1.54 1.07
C MET A 60 3.36 0.79 1.08
N VAL A 61 2.80 0.52 2.26
CA VAL A 61 1.47 -0.08 2.40
C VAL A 61 0.41 0.76 1.69
N GLU A 62 0.41 2.08 1.92
CA GLU A 62 -0.57 2.97 1.30
C GLU A 62 -0.47 3.00 -0.23
N GLN A 63 0.74 2.99 -0.78
CA GLN A 63 0.94 2.87 -2.23
C GLN A 63 0.49 1.52 -2.76
N LEU A 64 0.67 0.44 -2.00
CA LEU A 64 0.21 -0.90 -2.38
C LEU A 64 -1.32 -0.96 -2.42
N LEU A 65 -1.98 -0.52 -1.35
CA LEU A 65 -3.44 -0.52 -1.23
C LEU A 65 -4.10 0.44 -2.22
N GLY A 66 -3.45 1.56 -2.56
CA GLY A 66 -3.93 2.48 -3.59
C GLY A 66 -4.05 1.85 -4.97
N ARG A 67 -3.38 0.72 -5.24
CA ARG A 67 -3.56 -0.04 -6.50
C ARG A 67 -4.92 -0.74 -6.58
N LEU A 68 -5.61 -0.97 -5.46
CA LEU A 68 -6.95 -1.57 -5.44
C LEU A 68 -8.04 -0.63 -5.98
N ASP A 69 -7.75 0.67 -6.09
CA ASP A 69 -8.65 1.67 -6.69
C ASP A 69 -8.45 1.83 -8.21
N THR A 70 -7.69 0.93 -8.86
CA THR A 70 -7.42 0.99 -10.32
C THR A 70 -8.56 0.49 -11.21
N GLY A 71 -9.72 0.17 -10.63
CA GLY A 71 -10.91 -0.28 -11.34
C GLY A 71 -11.02 -1.80 -11.52
N GLU A 72 -9.93 -2.55 -11.39
CA GLU A 72 -9.96 -4.02 -11.49
C GLU A 72 -10.83 -4.67 -10.39
N ALA A 73 -10.91 -4.03 -9.22
CA ALA A 73 -11.76 -4.44 -8.10
C ALA A 73 -13.16 -3.81 -8.13
N ASP A 74 -13.48 -2.98 -9.12
CA ASP A 74 -14.76 -2.24 -9.17
C ASP A 74 -15.85 -3.10 -9.78
N VAL A 75 -16.40 -3.97 -8.95
CA VAL A 75 -17.58 -4.76 -9.28
C VAL A 75 -18.85 -3.95 -8.99
N PRO A 76 -19.81 -3.88 -9.94
CA PRO A 76 -21.04 -3.11 -9.75
C PRO A 76 -21.81 -3.52 -8.49
N ALA A 77 -22.42 -2.54 -7.81
CA ALA A 77 -23.24 -2.76 -6.62
C ALA A 77 -24.44 -3.70 -6.86
N ALA A 78 -24.90 -3.83 -8.12
CA ALA A 78 -25.94 -4.78 -8.51
C ALA A 78 -25.52 -6.26 -8.37
N GLN A 79 -24.21 -6.55 -8.32
CA GLN A 79 -23.69 -7.89 -8.10
C GLN A 79 -23.72 -8.26 -6.61
N SER A 80 -23.79 -9.56 -6.31
CA SER A 80 -23.79 -10.07 -4.94
C SER A 80 -22.59 -9.57 -4.13
N ALA A 81 -22.78 -9.35 -2.82
CA ALA A 81 -21.70 -8.95 -1.92
C ALA A 81 -20.51 -9.92 -1.97
N ARG A 82 -20.77 -11.23 -2.06
CA ARG A 82 -19.73 -12.25 -2.25
C ARG A 82 -18.87 -11.98 -3.48
N ALA A 83 -19.48 -11.65 -4.62
CA ALA A 83 -18.74 -11.37 -5.85
C ALA A 83 -17.84 -10.13 -5.71
N ARG A 84 -18.32 -9.09 -5.02
CA ARG A 84 -17.54 -7.88 -4.76
C ARG A 84 -16.34 -8.14 -3.84
N VAL A 85 -16.54 -8.90 -2.76
CA VAL A 85 -15.44 -9.31 -1.85
C VAL A 85 -14.42 -10.18 -2.59
N VAL A 86 -14.88 -11.13 -3.41
CA VAL A 86 -13.98 -12.00 -4.18
C VAL A 86 -13.13 -11.19 -5.15
N ALA A 87 -13.70 -10.23 -5.89
CA ALA A 87 -12.93 -9.41 -6.82
C ALA A 87 -11.87 -8.54 -6.10
N LEU A 88 -12.20 -8.01 -4.92
CA LEU A 88 -11.25 -7.27 -4.11
C LEU A 88 -10.09 -8.17 -3.62
N ALA A 89 -10.42 -9.39 -3.18
CA ALA A 89 -9.43 -10.38 -2.77
C ALA A 89 -8.55 -10.84 -3.95
N GLU A 90 -9.12 -10.98 -5.15
CA GLU A 90 -8.40 -11.32 -6.38
C GLU A 90 -7.45 -10.19 -6.82
N ALA A 91 -7.88 -8.94 -6.74
CA ALA A 91 -7.04 -7.78 -7.03
C ALA A 91 -5.87 -7.69 -6.04
N LEU A 92 -6.13 -7.83 -4.74
CA LEU A 92 -5.08 -7.87 -3.73
C LEU A 92 -4.12 -9.05 -3.96
N ARG A 93 -4.66 -10.23 -4.26
CA ARG A 93 -3.83 -11.41 -4.59
C ARG A 93 -2.95 -11.15 -5.81
N SER A 94 -3.46 -10.52 -6.86
CA SER A 94 -2.69 -10.18 -8.07
C SER A 94 -1.47 -9.32 -7.71
N ILE A 95 -1.70 -8.26 -6.93
CA ILE A 95 -0.65 -7.37 -6.43
C ILE A 95 0.40 -8.13 -5.61
N LEU A 96 -0.02 -9.04 -4.72
CA LEU A 96 0.87 -9.80 -3.85
C LEU A 96 1.64 -10.91 -4.58
N VAL A 97 1.09 -11.46 -5.67
CA VAL A 97 1.81 -12.41 -6.53
C VAL A 97 2.92 -11.72 -7.31
N GLU A 98 2.70 -10.48 -7.75
CA GLU A 98 3.73 -9.67 -8.42
C GLU A 98 4.83 -9.20 -7.45
N ARG A 99 4.50 -9.06 -6.16
CA ARG A 99 5.43 -8.59 -5.11
C ARG A 99 5.35 -9.45 -3.84
N PRO A 100 5.95 -10.66 -3.85
CA PRO A 100 5.86 -11.58 -2.71
C PRO A 100 6.39 -10.97 -1.41
N GLY A 101 7.38 -10.08 -1.47
CA GLY A 101 7.92 -9.38 -0.30
C GLY A 101 6.89 -8.47 0.40
N ALA A 102 5.86 -8.02 -0.32
CA ALA A 102 4.81 -7.16 0.22
C ALA A 102 3.87 -7.88 1.22
N VAL A 103 3.85 -9.22 1.23
CA VAL A 103 3.08 -9.98 2.23
C VAL A 103 3.60 -9.70 3.64
N GLY A 104 4.91 -9.80 3.84
CA GLY A 104 5.53 -9.49 5.14
C GLY A 104 5.34 -8.03 5.54
N LEU A 105 5.35 -7.11 4.56
CA LEU A 105 5.09 -5.69 4.77
C LEU A 105 3.68 -5.46 5.34
N LEU A 106 2.64 -6.05 4.74
CA LEU A 106 1.25 -5.92 5.20
C LEU A 106 1.05 -6.51 6.60
N LEU A 107 1.71 -7.63 6.90
CA LEU A 107 1.62 -8.27 8.23
C LEU A 107 2.34 -7.49 9.32
N ALA A 108 3.41 -6.76 8.97
CA ALA A 108 4.27 -6.07 9.94
C ALA A 108 3.92 -4.59 10.14
N THR A 109 2.99 -4.03 9.36
CA THR A 109 2.71 -2.59 9.33
C THR A 109 1.22 -2.34 9.59
N PRO A 110 0.87 -1.40 10.49
CA PRO A 110 -0.52 -0.99 10.67
C PRO A 110 -1.16 -0.52 9.36
N LEU A 111 -2.43 -0.89 9.17
CA LEU A 111 -3.25 -0.50 8.00
C LEU A 111 -4.22 0.62 8.40
N ASP A 112 -3.70 1.79 8.77
CA ASP A 112 -4.50 2.90 9.32
C ASP A 112 -4.49 4.17 8.45
N GLY A 113 -3.84 4.11 7.28
CA GLY A 113 -3.76 5.20 6.32
C GLY A 113 -5.01 5.37 5.44
N PRO A 114 -5.05 6.45 4.62
CA PRO A 114 -6.22 6.78 3.79
C PRO A 114 -6.71 5.65 2.87
N ASN A 115 -5.82 4.94 2.18
CA ASN A 115 -6.20 3.84 1.28
C ASN A 115 -6.63 2.60 2.07
N ALA A 116 -6.02 2.34 3.22
CA ALA A 116 -6.52 1.31 4.14
C ALA A 116 -7.95 1.61 4.62
N ARG A 117 -8.23 2.86 5.01
CA ARG A 117 -9.59 3.27 5.40
C ARG A 117 -10.60 3.14 4.26
N ARG A 118 -10.22 3.50 3.03
CA ARG A 118 -11.08 3.31 1.86
C ARG A 118 -11.38 1.84 1.61
N LEU A 119 -10.40 0.96 1.77
CA LEU A 119 -10.58 -0.48 1.66
C LEU A 119 -11.61 -0.98 2.70
N ASP A 120 -11.44 -0.57 3.97
CA ASP A 120 -12.37 -0.90 5.04
C ASP A 120 -13.78 -0.38 4.75
N GLU A 121 -13.92 0.89 4.32
CA GLU A 121 -15.21 1.49 3.96
C GLU A 121 -15.91 0.72 2.82
N ARG A 122 -15.16 0.29 1.80
CA ARG A 122 -15.68 -0.52 0.68
C ARG A 122 -16.19 -1.89 1.16
N LEU A 123 -15.46 -2.53 2.08
CA LEU A 123 -15.88 -3.81 2.64
C LEU A 123 -17.11 -3.65 3.55
N LEU A 124 -17.12 -2.64 4.42
CA LEU A 124 -18.26 -2.31 5.28
C LEU A 124 -19.53 -2.04 4.47
N ALA A 125 -19.44 -1.22 3.43
CA ALA A 125 -20.56 -0.98 2.51
C ALA A 125 -21.01 -2.29 1.85
N THR A 126 -20.06 -3.15 1.48
CA THR A 126 -20.37 -4.44 0.88
C THR A 126 -21.12 -5.38 1.81
N PHE A 127 -20.76 -5.41 3.08
CA PHE A 127 -21.44 -6.22 4.10
C PHE A 127 -22.79 -5.64 4.51
N ALA A 128 -22.90 -4.32 4.61
CA ALA A 128 -24.16 -3.64 4.90
C ALA A 128 -25.21 -3.92 3.82
N ASP A 129 -24.83 -3.87 2.54
CA ASP A 129 -25.71 -4.25 1.42
C ASP A 129 -26.16 -5.72 1.47
N ALA A 130 -25.37 -6.59 2.11
CA ALA A 130 -25.72 -7.99 2.33
C ALA A 130 -26.66 -8.20 3.54
N GLY A 131 -26.99 -7.12 4.26
CA GLY A 131 -27.88 -7.14 5.41
C GLY A 131 -27.21 -7.42 6.75
N LEU A 132 -25.87 -7.37 6.84
CA LEU A 132 -25.16 -7.47 8.11
C LEU A 132 -25.35 -6.18 8.91
N ASP A 133 -25.52 -6.32 10.23
CA ASP A 133 -25.53 -5.14 11.09
C ASP A 133 -24.12 -4.51 11.19
N PRO A 134 -23.98 -3.25 11.66
CA PRO A 134 -22.68 -2.58 11.70
C PRO A 134 -21.62 -3.29 12.57
N VAL A 135 -22.04 -4.02 13.60
CA VAL A 135 -21.13 -4.78 14.48
C VAL A 135 -20.66 -6.04 13.78
N GLU A 136 -21.56 -6.74 13.09
CA GLU A 136 -21.24 -7.92 12.26
C GLU A 136 -20.36 -7.55 11.06
N ALA A 137 -20.68 -6.46 10.37
CA ALA A 137 -19.89 -5.92 9.27
C ALA A 137 -18.48 -5.54 9.72
N GLY A 138 -18.34 -4.85 10.87
CA GLY A 138 -17.04 -4.48 11.43
C GLY A 138 -16.21 -5.66 11.91
N ARG A 139 -16.84 -6.77 12.33
CA ARG A 139 -16.12 -8.02 12.64
C ARG A 139 -15.68 -8.76 11.38
N ALA A 140 -16.39 -8.63 10.27
CA ALA A 140 -16.06 -9.31 9.02
C ALA A 140 -14.92 -8.64 8.23
N THR A 141 -14.55 -7.39 8.58
CA THR A 141 -13.44 -6.65 7.97
C THR A 141 -12.08 -6.88 8.64
N HIS A 142 -12.03 -7.46 9.85
CA HIS A 142 -10.82 -7.63 10.66
C HIS A 142 -10.54 -9.11 10.96
#